data_AF-A0A3C0EI11-F1
#
_entry.id   AF-A0A3C0EI11-F1
#
_cell.length_a   1.000
_cell.length_b   1.000
_cell.length_c   1.000
_cell.angle_alpha   90.00
_cell.angle_beta   90.00
_cell.angle_gamma   90.00
#
_symmetry.space_group_name_H-M   'P 1'
#
loop_
_entity.id
_entity.type
_entity.pdbx_description
1 polymer ?
#
loop_
_entity_poly.entity_id
_entity_poly.type
_entity_poly.pdbx_seq_one_letter_code
_entity_poly.pdbx_strand_id
1 'polypeptide(L)'
;MSDSLTPRVSILIPNFNNGAQSSREGAVNLILDLLQSLERTLATETTPFEVLAYDDGSDDDSLDTLRQWAKKTWPNGQPFLQLTEDEHCGILAITANKLSRMAKGDILVRLDGDVVCLTPNWVAKLVAYMDQGIDRLGVIGPKQLKPTMKIHAFGDFILHPNGYTHIANNLPRDAVKRALEVDHVMGCFYCCKKEVFEDIGGYDEDFLRGQTIDFGLRARKAGWRAFAVPDIEFIHNHVKREDRNTRADTNEGLKYTMDVFESKWGFSRLAPDMTKIAADYAGSPLLWNKLYFGDQAYKPRAVPVDQIDFNQTEWASYAADEAYQKKINVRMVATIDVIKQAKVVPQPLVILGIGEGLVSHLFASQGGHVVAYDDRQGHIAFANKCVSNQKYPGKRPEFKLISDDGTIDMPDASVDQILIDRLLERYPNPTVILKEAARILKPGGFMVVISDRKPLSTNEDPSDPATFVKLMTTERHFLWLELVNLVKAAGNGDLDLAIDIFKDDLSRDMVLIVRRSEK
;
A
#
# COMPACT_ATOMS: atom_id res chain seq x y z
N MET A 1 -42.66 29.05 2.08
CA MET A 1 -41.22 29.01 2.37
C MET A 1 -40.94 27.59 2.78
N SER A 2 -40.32 26.78 1.92
CA SER A 2 -40.05 25.38 2.25
C SER A 2 -39.00 25.36 3.34
N ASP A 3 -39.31 24.77 4.50
CA ASP A 3 -38.29 24.33 5.44
C ASP A 3 -37.38 23.35 4.71
N SER A 4 -36.25 23.84 4.17
CA SER A 4 -35.21 22.95 3.67
C SER A 4 -34.70 22.21 4.89
N LEU A 5 -35.08 20.94 5.04
CA LEU A 5 -34.54 20.05 6.05
C LEU A 5 -33.02 20.19 6.03
N THR A 6 -32.43 20.46 7.19
CA THR A 6 -30.97 20.53 7.34
C THR A 6 -30.37 19.28 6.68
N PRO A 7 -29.41 19.44 5.75
CA PRO A 7 -28.84 18.28 5.08
C PRO A 7 -28.19 17.37 6.12
N ARG A 8 -28.31 16.05 5.95
CA ARG A 8 -27.51 15.09 6.72
C ARG A 8 -26.12 14.95 6.11
N VAL A 9 -26.04 14.97 4.79
CA VAL A 9 -24.78 14.81 4.06
C VAL A 9 -24.44 16.07 3.28
N SER A 10 -23.22 16.59 3.46
CA SER A 10 -22.65 17.60 2.57
C SER A 10 -21.62 16.94 1.65
N ILE A 11 -21.91 16.94 0.35
CA ILE A 11 -21.02 16.45 -0.70
C ILE A 11 -20.12 17.61 -1.12
N LEU A 12 -18.81 17.43 -0.98
CA LEU A 12 -17.77 18.46 -1.15
C LEU A 12 -16.94 18.12 -2.39
N ILE A 13 -16.99 18.99 -3.41
CA ILE A 13 -16.32 18.77 -4.70
C ILE A 13 -15.29 19.89 -4.91
N PRO A 14 -14.03 19.70 -4.50
CA PRO A 14 -12.95 20.57 -4.91
C PRO A 14 -12.65 20.36 -6.40
N ASN A 15 -12.58 21.45 -7.16
CA ASN A 15 -12.33 21.44 -8.59
C ASN A 15 -11.12 22.31 -8.94
N PHE A 16 -10.26 21.78 -9.81
CA PHE A 16 -9.25 22.56 -10.51
C PHE A 16 -8.93 21.82 -11.81
N ASN A 17 -9.25 22.40 -12.96
CA ASN A 17 -8.92 21.84 -14.26
C ASN A 17 -9.31 20.36 -14.44
N ASN A 18 -10.62 20.06 -14.37
CA ASN A 18 -11.19 18.73 -14.61
C ASN A 18 -12.11 18.70 -15.84
N GLY A 19 -11.93 19.63 -16.77
CA GLY A 19 -12.72 19.74 -17.99
C GLY A 19 -12.25 18.76 -19.06
N ALA A 20 -12.90 18.77 -20.21
CA ALA A 20 -12.43 17.99 -21.37
C ALA A 20 -11.05 18.47 -21.84
N GLN A 21 -10.79 19.78 -21.78
CA GLN A 21 -9.52 20.39 -22.21
C GLN A 21 -8.32 19.94 -21.37
N SER A 22 -8.55 19.53 -20.13
CA SER A 22 -7.53 19.01 -19.20
C SER A 22 -7.54 17.48 -19.11
N SER A 23 -8.24 16.81 -20.03
CA SER A 23 -8.25 15.35 -20.15
C SER A 23 -7.28 14.89 -21.24
N ARG A 24 -6.60 13.77 -20.99
CA ARG A 24 -5.70 13.16 -21.98
C ARG A 24 -6.51 12.85 -23.24
N GLU A 25 -6.01 13.34 -24.37
CA GLU A 25 -6.62 13.22 -25.70
C GLU A 25 -7.95 13.99 -25.87
N GLY A 26 -8.33 14.85 -24.92
CA GLY A 26 -9.60 15.59 -24.97
C GLY A 26 -10.84 14.70 -24.92
N ALA A 27 -10.69 13.45 -24.49
CA ALA A 27 -11.66 12.39 -24.73
C ALA A 27 -12.83 12.38 -23.72
N VAL A 28 -12.66 13.00 -22.54
CA VAL A 28 -13.62 12.88 -21.43
C VAL A 28 -13.68 14.18 -20.63
N ASN A 29 -14.89 14.70 -20.38
CA ASN A 29 -15.08 15.78 -19.40
C ASN A 29 -15.29 15.17 -18.01
N LEU A 30 -14.26 15.20 -17.17
CA LEU A 30 -14.22 14.47 -15.89
C LEU A 30 -15.24 15.03 -14.89
N ILE A 31 -15.33 16.36 -14.77
CA ILE A 31 -16.31 16.97 -13.85
C ILE A 31 -17.74 16.73 -14.33
N LEU A 32 -17.99 16.72 -15.64
CA LEU A 32 -19.29 16.40 -16.21
C LEU A 32 -19.69 14.95 -15.90
N ASP A 33 -18.77 14.01 -16.05
CA ASP A 33 -18.99 12.60 -15.72
C ASP A 33 -19.37 12.42 -14.24
N LEU A 34 -18.69 13.15 -13.33
CA LEU A 34 -19.04 13.17 -11.91
C LEU A 34 -20.47 13.68 -11.71
N LEU A 35 -20.81 14.86 -12.24
CA LEU A 35 -22.12 15.49 -12.06
C LEU A 35 -23.26 14.64 -12.65
N GLN A 36 -23.06 14.05 -13.82
CA GLN A 36 -24.01 13.11 -14.42
C GLN A 36 -24.18 11.84 -13.57
N SER A 37 -23.09 11.34 -12.99
CA SER A 37 -23.15 10.19 -12.10
C SER A 37 -23.92 10.51 -10.81
N LEU A 38 -23.76 11.71 -10.25
CA LEU A 38 -24.53 12.19 -9.10
C LEU A 38 -26.02 12.32 -9.47
N GLU A 39 -26.34 12.98 -10.58
CA GLU A 39 -27.72 13.13 -11.07
C GLU A 39 -28.41 11.77 -11.19
N ARG A 40 -27.74 10.79 -11.81
CA ARG A 40 -28.26 9.43 -11.96
C ARG A 40 -28.40 8.69 -10.62
N THR A 41 -27.36 8.73 -9.79
CA THR A 41 -27.32 7.90 -8.56
C THR A 41 -28.14 8.49 -7.43
N LEU A 42 -28.42 9.78 -7.42
CA LEU A 42 -29.18 10.47 -6.37
C LEU A 42 -30.58 10.93 -6.82
N ALA A 43 -31.01 10.58 -8.04
CA ALA A 43 -32.31 10.96 -8.59
C ALA A 43 -33.52 10.60 -7.70
N THR A 44 -33.40 9.52 -6.93
CA THR A 44 -34.45 9.02 -6.03
C THR A 44 -33.99 8.97 -4.56
N GLU A 45 -32.94 9.72 -4.24
CA GLU A 45 -32.41 9.79 -2.88
C GLU A 45 -33.42 10.49 -1.96
N THR A 46 -33.64 9.89 -0.79
CA THR A 46 -34.62 10.36 0.20
C THR A 46 -33.94 11.02 1.40
N THR A 47 -32.67 10.71 1.62
CA THR A 47 -31.86 11.30 2.68
C THR A 47 -31.51 12.74 2.31
N PRO A 48 -31.77 13.75 3.16
CA PRO A 48 -31.41 15.12 2.87
C PRO A 48 -29.90 15.30 2.65
N PHE A 49 -29.52 15.91 1.53
CA PHE A 49 -28.12 16.20 1.21
C PHE A 49 -27.99 17.57 0.52
N GLU A 50 -26.78 18.12 0.55
CA GLU A 50 -26.38 19.25 -0.27
C GLU A 50 -25.11 18.92 -1.06
N VAL A 51 -24.90 19.61 -2.19
CA VAL A 51 -23.69 19.53 -3.00
C VAL A 51 -23.02 20.90 -3.03
N LEU A 52 -21.77 20.96 -2.58
CA LEU A 52 -20.94 22.15 -2.55
C LEU A 52 -19.76 21.92 -3.50
N ALA A 53 -19.67 22.72 -4.56
CA ALA A 53 -18.53 22.72 -5.47
C ALA A 53 -17.66 23.96 -5.21
N TYR A 54 -16.35 23.77 -5.18
CA TYR A 54 -15.38 24.85 -4.98
C TYR A 54 -14.35 24.81 -6.10
N ASP A 55 -14.36 25.83 -6.94
CA ASP A 55 -13.40 25.98 -8.03
C ASP A 55 -12.18 26.79 -7.56
N ASP A 56 -11.00 26.18 -7.62
CA ASP A 56 -9.71 26.76 -7.23
C ASP A 56 -9.04 27.44 -8.43
N GLY A 57 -9.76 28.35 -9.08
CA GLY A 57 -9.26 29.17 -10.19
C GLY A 57 -8.97 28.39 -11.47
N SER A 58 -9.89 27.52 -11.90
CA SER A 58 -9.75 26.77 -13.15
C SER A 58 -9.73 27.68 -14.37
N ASP A 59 -8.89 27.36 -15.35
CA ASP A 59 -8.78 28.05 -16.64
C ASP A 59 -9.24 27.21 -17.83
N ASP A 60 -9.79 26.02 -17.57
CA ASP A 60 -10.37 25.11 -18.56
C ASP A 60 -11.92 25.13 -18.60
N ASP A 61 -12.53 24.20 -19.35
CA ASP A 61 -13.99 24.09 -19.50
C ASP A 61 -14.74 23.52 -18.27
N SER A 62 -14.05 23.17 -17.18
CA SER A 62 -14.71 22.65 -15.97
C SER A 62 -15.50 23.71 -15.21
N LEU A 63 -15.00 24.95 -15.14
CA LEU A 63 -15.69 26.03 -14.45
C LEU A 63 -17.01 26.39 -15.13
N ASP A 64 -17.03 26.47 -16.46
CA ASP A 64 -18.25 26.70 -17.22
C ASP A 64 -19.24 25.55 -17.06
N THR A 65 -18.75 24.31 -16.99
CA THR A 65 -19.57 23.15 -16.65
C THR A 65 -20.23 23.34 -15.27
N LEU A 66 -19.46 23.66 -14.23
CA LEU A 66 -19.98 23.88 -12.88
C LEU A 66 -21.02 25.01 -12.83
N ARG A 67 -20.77 26.14 -13.51
CA ARG A 67 -21.71 27.28 -13.59
C ARG A 67 -23.03 26.90 -14.28
N GLN A 68 -22.99 26.05 -15.30
CA GLN A 68 -24.19 25.54 -15.95
C GLN A 68 -25.00 24.63 -15.03
N TRP A 69 -24.32 23.72 -14.32
CA TRP A 69 -24.96 22.78 -13.40
C TRP A 69 -25.48 23.45 -12.12
N ALA A 70 -24.86 24.54 -11.65
CA ALA A 70 -25.37 25.34 -10.54
C ALA A 70 -26.76 25.95 -10.81
N LYS A 71 -27.17 26.08 -12.08
CA LYS A 71 -28.50 26.58 -12.49
C LYS A 71 -29.57 25.49 -12.49
N LYS A 72 -29.18 24.21 -12.40
CA LYS A 72 -30.11 23.08 -12.31
C LYS A 72 -30.69 22.97 -10.90
N THR A 73 -31.81 22.28 -10.80
CA THR A 73 -32.43 21.89 -9.52
C THR A 73 -32.71 20.40 -9.51
N TRP A 74 -32.68 19.80 -8.32
CA TRP A 74 -33.19 18.45 -8.10
C TRP A 74 -34.74 18.44 -8.18
N PRO A 75 -35.38 17.28 -8.34
CA PRO A 75 -36.85 17.18 -8.39
C PRO A 75 -37.59 17.78 -7.18
N ASN A 76 -36.93 17.84 -6.02
CA ASN A 76 -37.47 18.45 -4.80
C ASN A 76 -37.32 19.99 -4.75
N GLY A 77 -36.77 20.61 -5.80
CA GLY A 77 -36.60 22.05 -5.93
C GLY A 77 -35.32 22.62 -5.32
N GLN A 78 -34.49 21.83 -4.64
CA GLN A 78 -33.20 22.32 -4.13
C GLN A 78 -32.19 22.53 -5.28
N PRO A 79 -31.24 23.47 -5.17
CA PRO A 79 -30.18 23.63 -6.17
C PRO A 79 -29.42 22.33 -6.41
N PHE A 80 -29.03 22.04 -7.64
CA PHE A 80 -28.25 20.84 -7.95
C PHE A 80 -26.94 20.84 -7.18
N LEU A 81 -26.24 21.98 -7.22
CA LEU A 81 -25.05 22.30 -6.44
C LEU A 81 -25.00 23.79 -6.10
N GLN A 82 -24.25 24.13 -5.06
CA GLN A 82 -23.83 25.50 -4.74
C GLN A 82 -22.36 25.64 -5.17
N LEU A 83 -22.07 26.62 -6.04
CA LEU A 83 -20.72 26.87 -6.55
C LEU A 83 -20.07 28.03 -5.80
N THR A 84 -18.80 27.86 -5.43
CA THR A 84 -17.90 28.93 -4.99
C THR A 84 -16.68 28.95 -5.90
N GLU A 85 -16.28 30.15 -6.30
CA GLU A 85 -15.13 30.39 -7.19
C GLU A 85 -14.10 31.21 -6.41
N ASP A 86 -12.81 30.86 -6.52
CA ASP A 86 -11.71 31.52 -5.83
C ASP A 86 -10.46 31.59 -6.71
N GLU A 87 -9.43 32.33 -6.26
CA GLU A 87 -8.12 32.36 -6.90
C GLU A 87 -7.35 31.06 -6.65
N HIS A 88 -6.60 30.59 -7.66
CA HIS A 88 -5.85 29.34 -7.58
C HIS A 88 -4.78 29.37 -6.48
N CYS A 89 -4.96 28.53 -5.46
CA CYS A 89 -3.99 28.38 -4.36
C CYS A 89 -3.04 27.19 -4.54
N GLY A 90 -3.40 26.21 -5.39
CA GLY A 90 -2.53 25.06 -5.73
C GLY A 90 -2.39 24.00 -4.64
N ILE A 91 -3.12 24.13 -3.51
CA ILE A 91 -3.05 23.21 -2.38
C ILE A 91 -4.46 22.68 -2.05
N LEU A 92 -4.71 21.43 -2.42
CA LEU A 92 -6.02 20.77 -2.24
C LEU A 92 -6.49 20.74 -0.77
N ALA A 93 -5.57 20.66 0.21
CA ALA A 93 -5.92 20.68 1.63
C ALA A 93 -6.60 22.00 2.03
N ILE A 94 -6.13 23.15 1.50
CA ILE A 94 -6.74 24.47 1.75
C ILE A 94 -8.17 24.50 1.21
N THR A 95 -8.35 24.11 -0.06
CA THR A 95 -9.66 24.08 -0.72
C THR A 95 -10.63 23.14 -0.01
N ALA A 96 -10.17 21.93 0.36
CA ALA A 96 -10.97 20.96 1.08
C ALA A 96 -11.36 21.44 2.49
N ASN A 97 -10.47 22.16 3.19
CA ASN A 97 -10.75 22.78 4.48
C ASN A 97 -11.80 23.89 4.38
N LYS A 98 -11.73 24.74 3.33
CA LYS A 98 -12.74 25.78 3.07
C LYS A 98 -14.11 25.15 2.82
N LEU A 99 -14.19 24.15 1.94
CA LEU A 99 -15.41 23.37 1.68
C LEU A 99 -16.00 22.75 2.96
N SER A 100 -15.15 22.11 3.78
CA SER A 100 -15.59 21.45 5.02
C SER A 100 -16.20 22.43 6.03
N ARG A 101 -15.69 23.67 6.08
CA ARG A 101 -16.26 24.74 6.93
C ARG A 101 -17.61 25.27 6.43
N MET A 102 -17.84 25.25 5.12
CA MET A 102 -19.11 25.68 4.50
C MET A 102 -20.22 24.64 4.66
N ALA A 103 -19.86 23.38 4.87
CA ALA A 103 -20.77 22.25 4.99
C ALA A 103 -21.73 22.36 6.18
N LYS A 104 -23.02 22.09 5.94
CA LYS A 104 -24.08 22.10 6.94
C LYS A 104 -24.43 20.71 7.48
N GLY A 105 -24.09 19.65 6.73
CA GLY A 105 -24.34 18.27 7.09
C GLY A 105 -23.51 17.80 8.28
N ASP A 106 -24.05 16.84 9.03
CA ASP A 106 -23.33 16.15 10.10
C ASP A 106 -22.36 15.09 9.54
N ILE A 107 -22.46 14.77 8.26
CA ILE A 107 -21.52 13.94 7.52
C ILE A 107 -20.96 14.70 6.31
N LEU A 108 -19.63 14.70 6.21
CA LEU A 108 -18.87 15.31 5.12
C LEU A 108 -18.44 14.23 4.14
N VAL A 109 -18.67 14.44 2.85
CA VAL A 109 -18.29 13.52 1.78
C VAL A 109 -17.47 14.25 0.74
N ARG A 110 -16.15 14.05 0.74
CA ARG A 110 -15.28 14.63 -0.28
C ARG A 110 -15.25 13.73 -1.52
N LEU A 111 -15.55 14.30 -2.69
CA LEU A 111 -15.42 13.66 -3.98
C LEU A 111 -14.42 14.42 -4.85
N ASP A 112 -13.39 13.75 -5.35
CA ASP A 112 -12.53 14.33 -6.38
C ASP A 112 -13.34 14.50 -7.69
N GLY A 113 -13.03 15.56 -8.46
CA GLY A 113 -13.74 15.92 -9.70
C GLY A 113 -13.66 14.89 -10.84
N ASP A 114 -12.91 13.81 -10.66
CA ASP A 114 -12.71 12.71 -11.61
C ASP A 114 -13.25 11.36 -11.09
N VAL A 115 -14.18 11.40 -10.13
CA VAL A 115 -14.94 10.25 -9.62
C VAL A 115 -16.21 10.01 -10.42
N VAL A 116 -16.56 8.74 -10.62
CA VAL A 116 -17.86 8.30 -11.16
C VAL A 116 -18.55 7.41 -10.14
N CYS A 117 -19.67 7.88 -9.59
CA CYS A 117 -20.49 7.11 -8.64
C CYS A 117 -21.32 6.04 -9.36
N LEU A 118 -21.32 4.82 -8.84
CA LEU A 118 -22.01 3.68 -9.46
C LEU A 118 -23.27 3.24 -8.70
N THR A 119 -23.24 3.32 -7.36
CA THR A 119 -24.31 2.81 -6.51
C THR A 119 -25.50 3.78 -6.45
N PRO A 120 -26.73 3.40 -6.82
CA PRO A 120 -27.91 4.23 -6.59
C PRO A 120 -28.18 4.45 -5.10
N ASN A 121 -28.64 5.65 -4.75
CA ASN A 121 -29.02 6.08 -3.41
C ASN A 121 -27.93 5.79 -2.37
N TRP A 122 -26.67 6.06 -2.75
CA TRP A 122 -25.52 5.78 -1.90
C TRP A 122 -25.47 6.67 -0.66
N VAL A 123 -26.12 7.84 -0.67
CA VAL A 123 -26.20 8.73 0.49
C VAL A 123 -27.00 8.06 1.61
N ALA A 124 -28.17 7.47 1.31
CA ALA A 124 -28.93 6.69 2.29
C ALA A 124 -28.12 5.53 2.86
N LYS A 125 -27.42 4.78 2.00
CA LYS A 125 -26.57 3.66 2.44
C LYS A 125 -25.44 4.12 3.35
N LEU A 126 -24.79 5.22 3.00
CA LEU A 126 -23.73 5.83 3.79
C LEU A 126 -24.24 6.22 5.18
N VAL A 127 -25.38 6.90 5.26
CA VAL A 127 -26.01 7.27 6.54
C VAL A 127 -26.34 6.02 7.35
N ALA A 128 -26.89 4.98 6.70
CA ALA A 128 -27.18 3.72 7.36
C ALA A 128 -25.94 3.05 7.98
N TYR A 129 -24.74 3.20 7.38
CA TYR A 129 -23.48 2.76 8.01
C TYR A 129 -23.08 3.64 9.19
N MET A 130 -23.12 4.96 9.03
CA MET A 130 -22.73 5.91 10.08
C MET A 130 -23.60 5.81 11.34
N ASP A 131 -24.85 5.35 11.17
CA ASP A 131 -25.86 5.19 12.22
C ASP A 131 -25.88 3.79 12.87
N GLN A 132 -25.00 2.85 12.50
CA GLN A 132 -24.97 1.48 13.06
C GLN A 132 -24.63 1.40 14.57
N GLY A 133 -24.34 2.52 15.22
CA GLY A 133 -23.98 2.54 16.65
C GLY A 133 -22.62 1.89 16.95
N ILE A 134 -21.74 1.78 15.96
CA ILE A 134 -20.36 1.32 16.17
C ILE A 134 -19.60 2.40 16.95
N ASP A 135 -19.06 2.02 18.11
CA ASP A 135 -18.31 2.93 18.97
C ASP A 135 -17.17 3.62 18.21
N ARG A 136 -17.10 4.94 18.38
CA ARG A 136 -16.16 5.85 17.70
C ARG A 136 -16.06 5.65 16.17
N LEU A 137 -17.11 5.16 15.50
CA LEU A 137 -17.15 5.17 14.03
C LEU A 137 -17.17 6.62 13.54
N GLY A 138 -16.12 7.03 12.85
CA GLY A 138 -15.93 8.40 12.37
C GLY A 138 -15.74 8.52 10.86
N VAL A 139 -15.20 7.48 10.21
CA VAL A 139 -14.83 7.52 8.79
C VAL A 139 -15.34 6.27 8.09
N ILE A 140 -15.91 6.43 6.89
CA ILE A 140 -16.14 5.30 5.98
C ILE A 140 -15.63 5.58 4.58
N GLY A 141 -15.25 4.52 3.88
CA GLY A 141 -14.72 4.56 2.52
C GLY A 141 -15.45 3.60 1.60
N PRO A 142 -16.06 4.08 0.51
CA PRO A 142 -16.59 3.21 -0.52
C PRO A 142 -15.51 2.35 -1.21
N LYS A 143 -15.95 1.26 -1.85
CA LYS A 143 -15.09 0.38 -2.64
C LYS A 143 -14.75 1.03 -3.98
N GLN A 144 -13.46 1.26 -4.21
CA GLN A 144 -12.98 1.81 -5.48
C GLN A 144 -12.77 0.69 -6.50
N LEU A 145 -13.33 0.86 -7.69
CA LEU A 145 -13.17 -0.05 -8.82
C LEU A 145 -12.26 0.55 -9.89
N LYS A 146 -11.54 -0.34 -10.58
CA LYS A 146 -10.86 -0.03 -11.84
C LYS A 146 -11.89 0.04 -12.98
N PRO A 147 -11.58 0.65 -14.13
CA PRO A 147 -12.43 0.59 -15.32
C PRO A 147 -12.76 -0.85 -15.77
N THR A 148 -11.89 -1.81 -15.44
CA THR A 148 -12.10 -3.25 -15.68
C THR A 148 -13.06 -3.91 -14.69
N MET A 149 -13.66 -3.14 -13.78
CA MET A 149 -14.56 -3.58 -12.70
C MET A 149 -13.91 -4.47 -11.63
N LYS A 150 -12.61 -4.72 -11.69
CA LYS A 150 -11.85 -5.28 -10.56
C LYS A 150 -11.67 -4.22 -9.48
N ILE A 151 -11.47 -4.67 -8.24
CA ILE A 151 -11.21 -3.75 -7.12
C ILE A 151 -9.86 -3.04 -7.34
N HIS A 152 -9.85 -1.72 -7.18
CA HIS A 152 -8.63 -0.93 -7.07
C HIS A 152 -8.18 -0.85 -5.62
N ALA A 153 -9.08 -0.47 -4.72
CA ALA A 153 -8.81 -0.39 -3.29
C ALA A 153 -10.10 -0.59 -2.49
N PHE A 154 -9.97 -1.28 -1.36
CA PHE A 154 -11.02 -1.48 -0.36
C PHE A 154 -10.53 -0.96 1.00
N GLY A 155 -10.16 0.33 1.02
CA GLY A 155 -9.36 0.91 2.08
C GLY A 155 -7.88 0.51 2.00
N ASP A 156 -7.10 1.08 2.91
CA ASP A 156 -5.64 0.98 2.90
C ASP A 156 -5.11 0.66 4.29
N PHE A 157 -3.98 -0.05 4.31
CA PHE A 157 -3.12 -0.12 5.48
C PHE A 157 -1.92 0.82 5.32
N ILE A 158 -1.59 1.52 6.40
CA ILE A 158 -0.42 2.38 6.54
C ILE A 158 0.55 1.77 7.56
N LEU A 159 0.00 1.28 8.68
CA LEU A 159 0.73 0.65 9.77
C LEU A 159 0.79 -0.85 9.50
N HIS A 160 1.53 -1.22 8.46
CA HIS A 160 1.62 -2.59 7.96
C HIS A 160 3.04 -2.91 7.48
N PRO A 161 3.58 -4.13 7.67
CA PRO A 161 4.93 -4.52 7.28
C PRO A 161 5.30 -4.25 5.81
N ASN A 162 4.33 -4.29 4.90
CA ASN A 162 4.56 -3.96 3.48
C ASN A 162 4.52 -2.45 3.19
N GLY A 163 4.30 -1.61 4.20
CA GLY A 163 3.99 -0.20 4.03
C GLY A 163 2.60 0.03 3.47
N TYR A 164 2.44 1.16 2.80
CA TYR A 164 1.20 1.61 2.19
C TYR A 164 0.67 0.58 1.19
N THR A 165 -0.43 -0.09 1.56
CA THR A 165 -0.98 -1.23 0.82
C THR A 165 -2.47 -1.02 0.54
N HIS A 166 -2.87 -1.19 -0.72
CA HIS A 166 -4.27 -1.19 -1.12
C HIS A 166 -4.93 -2.55 -0.86
N ILE A 167 -5.96 -2.58 -0.03
CA ILE A 167 -6.64 -3.83 0.31
C ILE A 167 -7.48 -4.30 -0.89
N ALA A 168 -7.48 -5.62 -1.12
CA ALA A 168 -8.25 -6.27 -2.19
C ALA A 168 -7.88 -5.85 -3.62
N ASN A 169 -6.72 -5.21 -3.86
CA ASN A 169 -6.33 -4.78 -5.21
C ASN A 169 -6.37 -5.95 -6.21
N ASN A 170 -6.97 -5.71 -7.38
CA ASN A 170 -7.21 -6.69 -8.45
C ASN A 170 -8.11 -7.88 -8.12
N LEU A 171 -8.69 -7.98 -6.93
CA LEU A 171 -9.71 -8.99 -6.67
C LEU A 171 -10.98 -8.73 -7.50
N PRO A 172 -11.79 -9.79 -7.78
CA PRO A 172 -13.11 -9.63 -8.35
C PRO A 172 -13.98 -8.62 -7.58
N ARG A 173 -14.89 -7.92 -8.27
CA ARG A 173 -15.78 -6.90 -7.70
C ARG A 173 -16.53 -7.37 -6.45
N ASP A 174 -16.93 -8.64 -6.45
CA ASP A 174 -17.76 -9.33 -5.47
C ASP A 174 -16.96 -10.13 -4.45
N ALA A 175 -15.61 -10.04 -4.49
CA ALA A 175 -14.74 -10.80 -3.59
C ALA A 175 -14.87 -10.39 -2.11
N VAL A 176 -15.19 -9.12 -1.84
CA VAL A 176 -15.30 -8.59 -0.48
C VAL A 176 -16.76 -8.45 -0.08
N LYS A 177 -17.15 -9.14 1.00
CA LYS A 177 -18.57 -9.27 1.40
C LYS A 177 -18.96 -8.44 2.61
N ARG A 178 -17.99 -7.98 3.41
CA ARG A 178 -18.25 -7.27 4.67
C ARG A 178 -17.45 -5.98 4.76
N ALA A 179 -17.94 -5.07 5.60
CA ALA A 179 -17.16 -3.90 5.97
C ALA A 179 -15.89 -4.33 6.73
N LEU A 180 -14.81 -3.59 6.52
CA LEU A 180 -13.50 -3.90 7.11
C LEU A 180 -12.95 -2.66 7.81
N GLU A 181 -12.46 -2.81 9.04
CA GLU A 181 -11.73 -1.73 9.71
C GLU A 181 -10.34 -1.56 9.06
N VAL A 182 -9.96 -0.33 8.75
CA VAL A 182 -8.76 0.00 7.96
C VAL A 182 -8.04 1.21 8.55
N ASP A 183 -6.75 1.41 8.25
CA ASP A 183 -6.02 2.59 8.72
C ASP A 183 -6.51 3.87 8.02
N HIS A 184 -6.80 3.74 6.73
CA HIS A 184 -7.17 4.83 5.84
C HIS A 184 -8.17 4.35 4.79
N VAL A 185 -8.95 5.28 4.25
CA VAL A 185 -9.84 5.06 3.10
C VAL A 185 -9.49 6.02 1.98
N MET A 186 -9.69 5.61 0.74
CA MET A 186 -9.26 6.37 -0.44
C MET A 186 -9.75 7.83 -0.43
N GLY A 187 -8.82 8.76 -0.58
CA GLY A 187 -9.13 10.19 -0.46
C GLY A 187 -10.09 10.72 -1.51
N CYS A 188 -10.16 10.11 -2.69
CA CYS A 188 -11.01 10.57 -3.79
C CYS A 188 -12.51 10.38 -3.53
N PHE A 189 -12.90 9.47 -2.63
CA PHE A 189 -14.25 9.37 -2.08
C PHE A 189 -14.12 9.12 -0.57
N TYR A 190 -14.05 10.21 0.20
CA TYR A 190 -13.76 10.16 1.63
C TYR A 190 -14.95 10.66 2.45
N CYS A 191 -15.49 9.81 3.31
CA CYS A 191 -16.64 10.16 4.14
C CYS A 191 -16.25 10.20 5.61
N CYS A 192 -16.52 11.31 6.29
CA CYS A 192 -16.32 11.41 7.73
C CYS A 192 -17.49 12.12 8.42
N LYS A 193 -17.70 11.81 9.70
CA LYS A 193 -18.57 12.64 10.54
C LYS A 193 -17.93 14.01 10.69
N LYS A 194 -18.75 15.06 10.66
CA LYS A 194 -18.31 16.43 10.93
C LYS A 194 -17.67 16.56 12.32
N GLU A 195 -18.15 15.79 13.29
CA GLU A 195 -17.56 15.67 14.62
C GLU A 195 -16.07 15.27 14.59
N VAL A 196 -15.64 14.41 13.65
CA VAL A 196 -14.21 14.07 13.51
C VAL A 196 -13.41 15.31 13.14
N PHE A 197 -13.89 16.08 12.16
CA PHE A 197 -13.25 17.32 11.71
C PHE A 197 -13.20 18.38 12.82
N GLU A 198 -14.23 18.45 13.66
CA GLU A 198 -14.31 19.34 14.81
C GLU A 198 -13.36 18.90 15.95
N ASP A 199 -13.20 17.60 16.16
CA ASP A 199 -12.32 17.02 17.19
C ASP A 199 -10.83 17.18 16.85
N ILE A 200 -10.42 16.83 15.62
CA ILE A 200 -9.00 16.77 15.23
C ILE A 200 -8.53 17.94 14.36
N GLY A 201 -9.42 18.86 14.03
CA GLY A 201 -9.20 19.90 13.01
C GLY A 201 -9.24 19.35 11.58
N GLY A 202 -8.99 20.24 10.61
CA GLY A 202 -9.06 19.89 9.19
C GLY A 202 -7.85 19.11 8.65
N TYR A 203 -7.73 19.08 7.33
CA TYR A 203 -6.55 18.58 6.64
C TYR A 203 -5.34 19.47 6.96
N ASP A 204 -4.18 18.85 7.10
CA ASP A 204 -2.92 19.56 7.27
C ASP A 204 -2.48 20.13 5.91
N GLU A 205 -2.29 21.45 5.87
CA GLU A 205 -2.03 22.22 4.66
C GLU A 205 -0.57 22.10 4.18
N ASP A 206 0.32 21.53 5.01
CA ASP A 206 1.70 21.21 4.60
C ASP A 206 1.77 19.98 3.67
N PHE A 207 0.71 19.17 3.60
CA PHE A 207 0.66 18.00 2.71
C PHE A 207 0.20 18.39 1.30
N LEU A 208 1.13 18.35 0.34
CA LEU A 208 0.79 18.54 -1.09
C LEU A 208 0.01 17.34 -1.65
N ARG A 209 0.31 16.13 -1.18
CA ARG A 209 -0.43 14.88 -1.46
C ARG A 209 -0.61 14.07 -0.18
N GLY A 210 -1.60 13.19 -0.12
CA GLY A 210 -1.77 12.27 1.02
C GLY A 210 -2.30 12.92 2.30
N GLN A 211 -2.89 14.10 2.22
CA GLN A 211 -3.54 14.80 3.33
C GLN A 211 -4.65 13.98 4.02
N THR A 212 -5.31 13.08 3.29
CA THR A 212 -6.32 12.17 3.87
C THR A 212 -5.68 11.04 4.69
N ILE A 213 -4.45 10.64 4.36
CA ILE A 213 -3.68 9.66 5.14
C ILE A 213 -3.35 10.27 6.50
N ASP A 214 -2.81 11.48 6.50
CA ASP A 214 -2.56 12.23 7.73
C ASP A 214 -3.84 12.42 8.57
N PHE A 215 -4.92 12.88 7.94
CA PHE A 215 -6.21 13.07 8.61
C PHE A 215 -6.74 11.76 9.22
N GLY A 216 -6.69 10.65 8.47
CA GLY A 216 -7.12 9.33 8.96
C GLY A 216 -6.29 8.84 10.14
N LEU A 217 -4.97 9.01 10.11
CA LEU A 217 -4.10 8.66 11.23
C LEU A 217 -4.33 9.57 12.45
N ARG A 218 -4.56 10.89 12.26
CA ARG A 218 -4.94 11.78 13.36
C ARG A 218 -6.28 11.40 13.97
N ALA A 219 -7.29 11.10 13.14
CA ALA A 219 -8.59 10.63 13.58
C ALA A 219 -8.43 9.37 14.43
N ARG A 220 -7.66 8.40 13.93
CA ARG A 220 -7.37 7.17 14.64
C ARG A 220 -6.62 7.41 15.94
N LYS A 221 -5.61 8.27 15.97
CA LYS A 221 -4.89 8.65 17.20
C LYS A 221 -5.83 9.26 18.26
N ALA A 222 -6.86 9.99 17.84
CA ALA A 222 -7.93 10.50 18.70
C ALA A 222 -8.99 9.45 19.07
N GLY A 223 -8.84 8.20 18.61
CA GLY A 223 -9.73 7.08 18.92
C GLY A 223 -10.88 6.88 17.93
N TRP A 224 -10.97 7.66 16.84
CA TRP A 224 -11.94 7.42 15.77
C TRP A 224 -11.56 6.20 14.93
N ARG A 225 -12.57 5.50 14.41
CA ARG A 225 -12.41 4.30 13.59
C ARG A 225 -12.83 4.57 12.15
N ALA A 226 -12.12 3.93 11.23
CA ALA A 226 -12.34 4.02 9.80
C ALA A 226 -12.70 2.65 9.21
N PHE A 227 -13.72 2.60 8.36
CA PHE A 227 -14.18 1.36 7.72
C PHE A 227 -14.30 1.48 6.21
N ALA A 228 -13.80 0.49 5.47
CA ALA A 228 -14.15 0.31 4.06
C ALA A 228 -15.48 -0.44 3.96
N VAL A 229 -16.39 -0.02 3.05
CA VAL A 229 -17.75 -0.57 2.92
C VAL A 229 -18.01 -1.15 1.51
N PRO A 230 -18.53 -2.39 1.39
CA PRO A 230 -18.48 -3.16 0.13
C PRO A 230 -19.58 -2.83 -0.88
N ASP A 231 -20.67 -2.20 -0.47
CA ASP A 231 -21.91 -2.02 -1.25
C ASP A 231 -22.13 -0.57 -1.74
N ILE A 232 -21.16 0.31 -1.48
CA ILE A 232 -21.02 1.62 -2.13
C ILE A 232 -19.80 1.56 -3.04
N GLU A 233 -19.99 1.84 -4.32
CA GLU A 233 -18.99 1.60 -5.37
C GLU A 233 -18.81 2.84 -6.25
N PHE A 234 -17.56 3.09 -6.64
CA PHE A 234 -17.19 4.17 -7.54
C PHE A 234 -15.98 3.80 -8.40
N ILE A 235 -15.76 4.56 -9.48
CA ILE A 235 -14.54 4.51 -10.30
C ILE A 235 -13.82 5.85 -10.15
N HIS A 236 -12.49 5.82 -10.12
CA HIS A 236 -11.66 7.02 -10.13
C HIS A 236 -10.88 7.10 -11.45
N ASN A 237 -11.18 8.11 -12.26
CA ASN A 237 -10.64 8.29 -13.61
C ASN A 237 -9.38 9.18 -13.67
N HIS A 238 -8.64 9.35 -12.57
CA HIS A 238 -7.47 10.24 -12.54
C HIS A 238 -6.42 9.97 -13.62
N VAL A 239 -6.28 8.71 -14.07
CA VAL A 239 -5.35 8.34 -15.15
C VAL A 239 -5.72 8.93 -16.52
N LYS A 240 -6.95 9.43 -16.67
CA LYS A 240 -7.44 10.11 -17.87
C LYS A 240 -7.19 11.62 -17.82
N ARG A 241 -6.74 12.16 -16.70
CA ARG A 241 -6.44 13.59 -16.55
C ARG A 241 -5.02 13.88 -17.04
N GLU A 242 -4.82 15.05 -17.64
CA GLU A 242 -3.47 15.55 -17.92
C GLU A 242 -2.74 15.90 -16.62
N ASP A 243 -1.41 15.87 -16.68
CA ASP A 243 -0.59 16.24 -15.54
C ASP A 243 -0.75 17.76 -15.31
N ARG A 244 -1.10 18.16 -14.09
CA ARG A 244 -1.24 19.58 -13.76
C ARG A 244 0.12 20.17 -13.52
N ASN A 245 0.33 21.40 -13.97
CA ASN A 245 1.53 22.17 -13.67
C ASN A 245 1.51 22.71 -12.22
N THR A 246 1.47 21.82 -11.24
CA THR A 246 1.48 22.14 -9.80
C THR A 246 2.66 21.46 -9.14
N ARG A 247 3.20 22.10 -8.09
CA ARG A 247 4.29 21.51 -7.29
C ARG A 247 3.91 20.12 -6.77
N ALA A 248 2.66 19.92 -6.38
CA ALA A 248 2.13 18.66 -5.85
C ALA A 248 2.27 17.45 -6.80
N ASP A 249 2.34 17.70 -8.11
CA ASP A 249 2.39 16.65 -9.15
C ASP A 249 3.82 16.39 -9.65
N THR A 250 4.81 17.11 -9.11
CA THR A 250 6.24 16.90 -9.42
C THR A 250 6.87 15.84 -8.52
N ASN A 251 7.96 15.22 -8.99
CA ASN A 251 8.76 14.32 -8.15
C ASN A 251 9.28 15.00 -6.87
N GLU A 252 9.63 16.29 -6.94
CA GLU A 252 10.04 17.08 -5.77
C GLU A 252 8.89 17.22 -4.76
N GLY A 253 7.68 17.56 -5.22
CA GLY A 253 6.50 17.68 -4.35
C GLY A 253 6.06 16.36 -3.73
N LEU A 254 6.17 15.26 -4.47
CA LEU A 254 5.96 13.91 -3.95
C LEU A 254 6.99 13.57 -2.87
N LYS A 255 8.28 13.86 -3.10
CA LYS A 255 9.33 13.67 -2.10
C LYS A 255 9.07 14.53 -0.86
N TYR A 256 8.80 15.82 -1.05
CA TYR A 256 8.47 16.77 0.02
C TYR A 256 7.34 16.25 0.90
N THR A 257 6.26 15.74 0.30
CA THR A 257 5.15 15.14 1.03
C THR A 257 5.57 13.93 1.88
N MET A 258 6.47 13.07 1.36
CA MET A 258 6.98 11.94 2.15
C MET A 258 7.83 12.43 3.32
N ASP A 259 8.66 13.45 3.11
CA ASP A 259 9.50 14.04 4.16
C ASP A 259 8.63 14.70 5.25
N VAL A 260 7.56 15.40 4.86
CA VAL A 260 6.56 15.97 5.80
C VAL A 260 5.89 14.84 6.60
N PHE A 261 5.46 13.77 5.93
CA PHE A 261 4.88 12.60 6.61
C PHE A 261 5.85 12.02 7.64
N GLU A 262 7.08 11.71 7.23
CA GLU A 262 8.06 11.05 8.07
C GLU A 262 8.52 11.94 9.23
N SER A 263 8.67 13.25 8.99
CA SER A 263 8.95 14.24 10.04
C SER A 263 7.82 14.30 11.08
N LYS A 264 6.57 14.32 10.62
CA LYS A 264 5.39 14.42 11.49
C LYS A 264 5.13 13.14 12.29
N TRP A 265 5.26 11.98 11.65
CA TRP A 265 4.87 10.70 12.22
C TRP A 265 6.04 9.89 12.77
N GLY A 266 7.29 10.25 12.47
CA GLY A 266 8.49 9.56 12.94
C GLY A 266 8.76 8.22 12.26
N PHE A 267 8.05 7.90 11.17
CA PHE A 267 8.26 6.69 10.38
C PHE A 267 7.90 6.88 8.91
N SER A 268 8.50 6.06 8.03
CA SER A 268 8.15 6.00 6.62
C SER A 268 6.87 5.20 6.39
N ARG A 269 5.88 5.76 5.69
CA ARG A 269 4.68 5.01 5.28
C ARG A 269 4.93 4.00 4.16
N LEU A 270 6.08 4.03 3.50
CA LEU A 270 6.45 3.08 2.44
C LEU A 270 7.33 1.94 2.98
N ALA A 271 8.12 2.22 4.01
CA ALA A 271 8.93 1.23 4.72
C ALA A 271 8.80 1.43 6.23
N PRO A 272 7.62 1.17 6.82
CA PRO A 272 7.41 1.35 8.24
C PRO A 272 8.25 0.34 9.01
N ASP A 273 8.96 0.84 10.01
CA ASP A 273 9.67 0.01 10.97
C ASP A 273 8.69 -0.35 12.09
N MET A 274 8.05 -1.51 11.97
CA MET A 274 6.95 -1.88 12.86
C MET A 274 7.37 -2.03 14.33
N THR A 275 8.63 -2.39 14.58
CA THR A 275 9.20 -2.45 15.94
C THR A 275 9.31 -1.05 16.53
N LYS A 276 9.89 -0.11 15.78
CA LYS A 276 9.98 1.31 16.19
C LYS A 276 8.60 1.92 16.42
N ILE A 277 7.67 1.72 15.47
CA ILE A 277 6.30 2.23 15.55
C ILE A 277 5.58 1.69 16.79
N ALA A 278 5.71 0.40 17.08
CA ALA A 278 5.09 -0.22 18.25
C ALA A 278 5.61 0.42 19.56
N ALA A 279 6.90 0.76 19.61
CA ALA A 279 7.50 1.44 20.75
C ALA A 279 7.06 2.91 20.86
N ASP A 280 7.20 3.68 19.77
CA ASP A 280 6.92 5.13 19.73
C ASP A 280 5.43 5.44 19.99
N TYR A 281 4.53 4.52 19.61
CA TYR A 281 3.08 4.67 19.76
C TYR A 281 2.46 3.69 20.78
N ALA A 282 3.25 3.18 21.73
CA ALA A 282 2.75 2.26 22.76
C ALA A 282 1.54 2.84 23.51
N GLY A 283 0.45 2.06 23.57
CA GLY A 283 -0.81 2.49 24.21
C GLY A 283 -1.67 3.45 23.38
N SER A 284 -1.19 3.91 22.22
CA SER A 284 -1.96 4.74 21.30
C SER A 284 -3.05 3.92 20.58
N PRO A 285 -4.23 4.50 20.31
CA PRO A 285 -5.23 3.91 19.42
C PRO A 285 -4.74 3.68 17.98
N LEU A 286 -3.62 4.29 17.57
CA LEU A 286 -2.95 3.98 16.30
C LEU A 286 -2.58 2.50 16.19
N LEU A 287 -2.27 1.85 17.31
CA LEU A 287 -1.93 0.43 17.35
C LEU A 287 -3.18 -0.46 17.59
N TRP A 288 -4.30 -0.13 16.96
CA TRP A 288 -5.57 -0.89 17.06
C TRP A 288 -5.44 -2.35 16.62
N ASN A 289 -4.52 -2.60 15.69
CA ASN A 289 -4.19 -3.90 15.10
C ASN A 289 -2.90 -4.50 15.70
N LYS A 290 -2.47 -4.05 16.88
CA LYS A 290 -1.24 -4.51 17.57
C LYS A 290 -1.11 -6.02 17.79
N LEU A 291 -2.22 -6.77 17.75
CA LEU A 291 -2.18 -8.23 17.83
C LEU A 291 -1.51 -8.86 16.59
N TYR A 292 -1.36 -8.08 15.52
CA TYR A 292 -0.78 -8.53 14.27
C TYR A 292 0.62 -7.95 14.00
N PHE A 293 1.07 -6.95 14.78
CA PHE A 293 2.30 -6.20 14.53
C PHE A 293 3.15 -5.94 15.79
N GLY A 294 4.46 -5.72 15.61
CA GLY A 294 5.41 -5.51 16.71
C GLY A 294 5.76 -6.79 17.48
N ASP A 295 6.25 -6.67 18.72
CA ASP A 295 6.73 -7.83 19.51
C ASP A 295 5.64 -8.86 19.85
N GLN A 296 4.37 -8.42 19.85
CA GLN A 296 3.19 -9.25 20.07
C GLN A 296 2.62 -9.83 18.76
N ALA A 297 3.21 -9.50 17.61
CA ALA A 297 2.82 -10.07 16.33
C ALA A 297 2.95 -11.59 16.39
N TYR A 298 2.09 -12.26 15.63
CA TYR A 298 2.22 -13.69 15.39
C TYR A 298 3.63 -13.99 14.84
N LYS A 299 4.44 -14.69 15.64
CA LYS A 299 5.69 -15.28 15.20
C LYS A 299 5.38 -16.64 14.58
N PRO A 300 5.85 -16.94 13.35
CA PRO A 300 5.67 -18.28 12.79
C PRO A 300 6.14 -19.33 13.79
N ARG A 301 5.32 -20.36 14.04
CA ARG A 301 5.72 -21.47 14.91
C ARG A 301 7.06 -22.02 14.42
N ALA A 302 8.03 -22.12 15.33
CA ALA A 302 9.22 -22.92 15.07
C ALA A 302 8.75 -24.36 14.78
N VAL A 303 9.00 -24.85 13.57
CA VAL A 303 8.77 -26.26 13.22
C VAL A 303 10.01 -27.02 13.69
N PRO A 304 9.90 -27.94 14.67
CA PRO A 304 11.00 -28.80 15.06
C PRO A 304 11.54 -29.57 13.85
N VAL A 305 12.86 -29.78 13.78
CA VAL A 305 13.51 -30.42 12.62
C VAL A 305 12.97 -31.83 12.33
N ASP A 306 12.54 -32.55 13.36
CA ASP A 306 11.92 -33.87 13.30
C ASP A 306 10.49 -33.86 12.73
N GLN A 307 9.85 -32.70 12.67
CA GLN A 307 8.52 -32.51 12.09
C GLN A 307 8.56 -32.00 10.64
N ILE A 308 9.75 -31.73 10.09
CA ILE A 308 9.90 -31.36 8.68
C ILE A 308 9.83 -32.65 7.85
N ASP A 309 8.70 -32.85 7.15
CA ASP A 309 8.52 -33.94 6.19
C ASP A 309 9.35 -33.69 4.94
N PHE A 310 10.42 -34.48 4.74
CA PHE A 310 11.32 -34.36 3.59
C PHE A 310 10.55 -34.34 2.26
N ASN A 311 9.47 -35.10 2.11
CA ASN A 311 8.73 -35.18 0.84
C ASN A 311 8.00 -33.89 0.47
N GLN A 312 7.83 -32.97 1.43
CA GLN A 312 7.21 -31.67 1.24
C GLN A 312 8.24 -30.54 1.13
N THR A 313 9.54 -30.88 1.13
CA THR A 313 10.64 -29.92 1.07
C THR A 313 10.99 -29.55 -0.37
N GLU A 314 11.63 -28.38 -0.52
CA GLU A 314 12.18 -27.90 -1.78
C GLU A 314 13.19 -28.90 -2.37
N TRP A 315 13.89 -29.68 -1.54
CA TRP A 315 14.80 -30.73 -1.98
C TRP A 315 14.07 -31.86 -2.72
N ALA A 316 12.96 -32.35 -2.16
CA ALA A 316 12.16 -33.38 -2.80
C ALA A 316 11.51 -32.85 -4.09
N SER A 317 10.97 -31.62 -4.06
CA SER A 317 10.43 -30.98 -5.26
C SER A 317 11.51 -30.81 -6.33
N TYR A 318 12.71 -30.36 -5.98
CA TYR A 318 13.82 -30.21 -6.95
C TYR A 318 14.29 -31.52 -7.54
N ALA A 319 14.23 -32.62 -6.79
CA ALA A 319 14.62 -33.94 -7.28
C ALA A 319 13.55 -34.58 -8.19
N ALA A 320 12.27 -34.26 -7.99
CA ALA A 320 11.16 -34.96 -8.62
C ALA A 320 10.42 -34.16 -9.71
N ASP A 321 10.51 -32.82 -9.71
CA ASP A 321 9.74 -31.94 -10.60
C ASP A 321 10.67 -31.07 -11.47
N GLU A 322 10.71 -31.35 -12.77
CA GLU A 322 11.51 -30.60 -13.75
C GLU A 322 11.11 -29.11 -13.86
N ALA A 323 9.82 -28.79 -13.71
CA ALA A 323 9.35 -27.41 -13.77
C ALA A 323 9.83 -26.63 -12.55
N TYR A 324 9.75 -27.24 -11.37
CA TYR A 324 10.32 -26.68 -10.14
C TYR A 324 11.84 -26.56 -10.23
N GLN A 325 12.53 -27.57 -10.74
CA GLN A 325 13.98 -27.55 -10.97
C GLN A 325 14.38 -26.38 -11.87
N LYS A 326 13.66 -26.18 -12.99
CA LYS A 326 13.86 -25.04 -13.89
C LYS A 326 13.62 -23.70 -13.20
N LYS A 327 12.58 -23.60 -12.36
CA LYS A 327 12.29 -22.41 -11.55
C LYS A 327 13.46 -22.04 -10.64
N ILE A 328 13.98 -23.01 -9.87
CA ILE A 328 15.14 -22.81 -8.99
C ILE A 328 16.40 -22.46 -9.78
N ASN A 329 16.65 -23.14 -10.90
CA ASN A 329 17.80 -22.85 -11.76
C ASN A 329 17.75 -21.44 -12.35
N VAL A 330 16.57 -20.90 -12.68
CA VAL A 330 16.45 -19.49 -13.11
C VAL A 330 16.87 -18.52 -12.00
N ARG A 331 16.48 -18.76 -10.74
CA ARG A 331 16.89 -17.94 -9.58
C ARG A 331 18.40 -17.97 -9.39
N MET A 332 18.99 -19.16 -9.49
CA MET A 332 20.43 -19.39 -9.43
C MET A 332 21.17 -18.65 -10.54
N VAL A 333 20.73 -18.81 -11.80
CA VAL A 333 21.34 -18.18 -12.97
C VAL A 333 21.26 -16.66 -12.90
N ALA A 334 20.11 -16.09 -12.54
CA ALA A 334 19.97 -14.65 -12.38
C ALA A 334 20.98 -14.10 -11.38
N THR A 335 21.11 -14.75 -10.22
CA THR A 335 22.07 -14.36 -9.19
C THR A 335 23.51 -14.53 -9.68
N ILE A 336 23.85 -15.65 -10.30
CA ILE A 336 25.19 -15.93 -10.86
C ILE A 336 25.55 -14.93 -11.96
N ASP A 337 24.63 -14.60 -12.85
CA ASP A 337 24.88 -13.69 -13.98
C ASP A 337 25.11 -12.26 -13.48
N VAL A 338 24.36 -11.81 -12.47
CA VAL A 338 24.62 -10.54 -11.79
C VAL A 338 26.01 -10.55 -11.15
N ILE A 339 26.37 -11.62 -10.42
CA ILE A 339 27.71 -11.79 -9.82
C ILE A 339 28.81 -11.71 -10.89
N LYS A 340 28.66 -12.44 -12.00
CA LYS A 340 29.63 -12.46 -13.11
C LYS A 340 29.79 -11.09 -13.76
N GLN A 341 28.67 -10.38 -13.99
CA GLN A 341 28.68 -9.05 -14.59
C GLN A 341 29.33 -8.01 -13.69
N ALA A 342 29.22 -8.16 -12.37
CA ALA A 342 29.86 -7.28 -11.39
C ALA A 342 31.40 -7.42 -11.35
N LYS A 343 31.99 -8.43 -12.02
CA LYS A 343 33.44 -8.73 -12.01
C LYS A 343 34.03 -8.90 -10.59
N VAL A 344 33.21 -9.29 -9.61
CA VAL A 344 33.62 -9.51 -8.21
C VAL A 344 33.82 -11.02 -7.96
N VAL A 345 34.98 -11.39 -7.39
CA VAL A 345 35.37 -12.73 -6.89
C VAL A 345 36.38 -12.50 -5.74
N PRO A 346 36.56 -13.32 -4.67
CA PRO A 346 35.77 -14.42 -4.09
C PRO A 346 35.37 -14.07 -2.62
N GLN A 347 34.18 -13.54 -2.39
CA GLN A 347 33.62 -13.37 -1.03
C GLN A 347 32.38 -14.25 -0.89
N PRO A 348 32.00 -14.64 0.35
CA PRO A 348 30.80 -15.45 0.53
C PRO A 348 29.59 -14.71 -0.05
N LEU A 349 28.77 -15.43 -0.82
CA LEU A 349 27.40 -15.02 -1.05
C LEU A 349 26.66 -15.08 0.27
N VAL A 350 26.16 -13.93 0.74
CA VAL A 350 25.27 -13.91 1.90
C VAL A 350 23.86 -14.14 1.43
N ILE A 351 23.18 -15.15 1.97
CA ILE A 351 21.78 -15.46 1.64
C ILE A 351 20.92 -15.16 2.87
N LEU A 352 19.88 -14.34 2.70
CA LEU A 352 18.87 -14.05 3.73
C LEU A 352 17.56 -14.74 3.33
N GLY A 353 17.09 -15.68 4.14
CA GLY A 353 16.01 -16.60 3.80
C GLY A 353 16.55 -17.88 3.17
N ILE A 354 17.03 -18.81 4.00
CA ILE A 354 17.66 -20.05 3.50
C ILE A 354 16.64 -21.08 3.03
N GLY A 355 15.39 -20.99 3.52
CA GLY A 355 14.40 -22.04 3.35
C GLY A 355 14.91 -23.33 3.98
N GLU A 356 14.97 -24.42 3.22
CA GLU A 356 15.52 -25.70 3.70
C GLU A 356 16.98 -25.92 3.23
N GLY A 357 17.64 -24.87 2.71
CA GLY A 357 19.05 -24.87 2.36
C GLY A 357 19.40 -25.35 0.95
N LEU A 358 18.40 -25.63 0.10
CA LEU A 358 18.63 -26.11 -1.27
C LEU A 358 19.47 -25.14 -2.11
N VAL A 359 19.09 -23.86 -2.16
CA VAL A 359 19.79 -22.82 -2.94
C VAL A 359 21.24 -22.68 -2.46
N SER A 360 21.45 -22.67 -1.14
CA SER A 360 22.79 -22.63 -0.54
C SER A 360 23.64 -23.83 -0.93
N HIS A 361 23.06 -25.03 -0.94
CA HIS A 361 23.73 -26.24 -1.40
C HIS A 361 24.11 -26.14 -2.88
N LEU A 362 23.19 -25.75 -3.75
CA LEU A 362 23.45 -25.66 -5.19
C LEU A 362 24.58 -24.66 -5.51
N PHE A 363 24.62 -23.52 -4.83
CA PHE A 363 25.71 -22.55 -4.96
C PHE A 363 27.06 -23.12 -4.51
N ALA A 364 27.10 -23.73 -3.33
CA ALA A 364 28.33 -24.29 -2.79
C ALA A 364 28.85 -25.49 -3.62
N SER A 365 27.95 -26.28 -4.20
CA SER A 365 28.29 -27.41 -5.08
C SER A 365 28.99 -26.97 -6.37
N GLN A 366 28.84 -25.72 -6.78
CA GLN A 366 29.58 -25.10 -7.89
C GLN A 366 30.91 -24.48 -7.46
N GLY A 367 31.34 -24.68 -6.21
CA GLY A 367 32.56 -24.12 -5.64
C GLY A 367 32.39 -22.74 -5.00
N GLY A 368 31.16 -22.23 -4.91
CA GLY A 368 30.86 -20.98 -4.21
C GLY A 368 31.08 -21.08 -2.70
N HIS A 369 31.35 -19.94 -2.06
CA HIS A 369 31.34 -19.82 -0.60
C HIS A 369 30.02 -19.16 -0.18
N VAL A 370 29.32 -19.73 0.79
CA VAL A 370 27.98 -19.28 1.20
C VAL A 370 27.90 -19.17 2.72
N VAL A 371 27.41 -18.03 3.20
CA VAL A 371 26.99 -17.83 4.59
C VAL A 371 25.52 -17.42 4.55
N ALA A 372 24.65 -18.23 5.10
CA ALA A 372 23.21 -18.09 4.92
C ALA A 372 22.49 -17.93 6.26
N TYR A 373 21.50 -17.04 6.31
CA TYR A 373 20.73 -16.68 7.49
C TYR A 373 19.24 -16.94 7.32
N ASP A 374 18.59 -17.47 8.35
CA ASP A 374 17.12 -17.62 8.42
C ASP A 374 16.61 -17.22 9.80
N ASP A 375 15.34 -16.84 9.91
CA ASP A 375 14.63 -16.57 11.15
C ASP A 375 14.08 -17.84 11.81
N ARG A 376 14.12 -18.99 11.12
CA ARG A 376 13.59 -20.27 11.64
C ARG A 376 14.70 -21.23 12.03
N GLN A 377 14.80 -21.54 13.32
CA GLN A 377 15.77 -22.51 13.84
C GLN A 377 15.64 -23.92 13.23
N GLY A 378 14.41 -24.38 12.99
CA GLY A 378 14.15 -25.70 12.39
C GLY A 378 14.71 -25.84 10.97
N HIS A 379 14.57 -24.79 10.17
CA HIS A 379 15.12 -24.69 8.81
C HIS A 379 16.65 -24.77 8.82
N ILE A 380 17.30 -24.06 9.76
CA ILE A 380 18.76 -24.10 9.94
C ILE A 380 19.23 -25.51 10.32
N ALA A 381 18.56 -26.15 11.28
CA ALA A 381 18.89 -27.52 11.67
C ALA A 381 18.70 -28.52 10.52
N PHE A 382 17.63 -28.38 9.74
CA PHE A 382 17.37 -29.22 8.57
C PHE A 382 18.43 -29.02 7.48
N ALA A 383 18.73 -27.77 7.13
CA ALA A 383 19.74 -27.44 6.14
C ALA A 383 21.12 -28.01 6.51
N ASN A 384 21.52 -27.89 7.78
CA ASN A 384 22.75 -28.49 8.31
C ASN A 384 22.77 -30.02 8.13
N LYS A 385 21.65 -30.70 8.38
CA LYS A 385 21.52 -32.16 8.18
C LYS A 385 21.65 -32.54 6.69
N CYS A 386 21.05 -31.78 5.78
CA CYS A 386 21.12 -32.03 4.35
C CYS A 386 22.56 -31.93 3.80
N VAL A 387 23.35 -30.99 4.31
CA VAL A 387 24.71 -30.72 3.81
C VAL A 387 25.81 -31.49 4.55
N SER A 388 25.53 -32.12 5.70
CA SER A 388 26.55 -32.71 6.58
C SER A 388 27.38 -33.80 5.91
N ASN A 389 26.75 -34.57 5.00
CA ASN A 389 27.38 -35.69 4.29
C ASN A 389 27.75 -35.35 2.84
N GLN A 390 27.50 -34.10 2.41
CA GLN A 390 27.82 -33.65 1.06
C GLN A 390 29.30 -33.23 0.98
N LYS A 391 29.89 -33.47 -0.20
CA LYS A 391 31.23 -33.00 -0.54
C LYS A 391 31.11 -31.78 -1.45
N TYR A 392 31.90 -30.75 -1.13
CA TYR A 392 31.90 -29.50 -1.87
C TYR A 392 33.30 -29.25 -2.47
N PRO A 393 33.40 -28.68 -3.68
CA PRO A 393 34.68 -28.28 -4.25
C PRO A 393 35.39 -27.20 -3.40
N GLY A 394 34.60 -26.34 -2.74
CA GLY A 394 35.06 -25.30 -1.84
C GLY A 394 34.61 -25.53 -0.40
N LYS A 395 34.20 -24.46 0.28
CA LYS A 395 33.66 -24.53 1.64
C LYS A 395 32.22 -25.03 1.63
N ARG A 396 31.88 -25.86 2.62
CA ARG A 396 30.49 -26.20 2.94
C ARG A 396 29.73 -24.90 3.30
N PRO A 397 28.45 -24.76 2.91
CA PRO A 397 27.65 -23.60 3.31
C PRO A 397 27.50 -23.53 4.83
N GLU A 398 27.57 -22.33 5.38
CA GLU A 398 27.34 -22.05 6.80
C GLU A 398 25.91 -21.52 6.99
N PHE A 399 25.21 -22.01 8.01
CA PHE A 399 23.83 -21.60 8.30
C PHE A 399 23.75 -20.97 9.70
N LYS A 400 23.21 -19.76 9.78
CA LYS A 400 23.10 -18.95 11.00
C LYS A 400 21.67 -18.45 11.21
N LEU A 401 21.34 -18.10 12.46
CA LEU A 401 20.04 -17.54 12.82
C LEU A 401 20.08 -16.01 12.69
N ILE A 402 19.02 -15.42 12.14
CA ILE A 402 18.76 -13.98 12.23
C ILE A 402 18.34 -13.69 13.67
N SER A 403 18.93 -12.67 14.30
CA SER A 403 18.56 -12.28 15.67
C SER A 403 17.08 -11.90 15.76
N ASP A 404 16.49 -12.00 16.96
CA ASP A 404 15.07 -11.68 17.18
C ASP A 404 14.70 -10.25 16.78
N ASP A 405 15.66 -9.33 16.89
CA ASP A 405 15.53 -7.92 16.50
C ASP A 405 15.85 -7.67 15.01
N GLY A 406 16.16 -8.71 14.25
CA GLY A 406 16.54 -8.64 12.83
C GLY A 406 18.04 -8.49 12.57
N THR A 407 18.86 -8.30 13.60
CA THR A 407 20.30 -8.07 13.46
C THR A 407 21.00 -9.26 12.81
N ILE A 408 21.84 -8.97 11.81
CA ILE A 408 22.72 -9.93 11.13
C ILE A 408 24.14 -9.82 11.71
N ASP A 409 24.67 -10.94 12.23
CA ASP A 409 26.01 -11.06 12.83
C ASP A 409 27.14 -10.97 11.78
N MET A 410 27.27 -9.78 11.18
CA MET A 410 28.32 -9.40 10.25
C MET A 410 28.67 -7.92 10.44
N PRO A 411 29.96 -7.53 10.27
CA PRO A 411 30.37 -6.14 10.33
C PRO A 411 29.73 -5.29 9.22
N ASP A 412 29.62 -3.99 9.46
CA ASP A 412 29.20 -3.01 8.46
C ASP A 412 30.10 -3.07 7.22
N ALA A 413 29.50 -2.92 6.04
CA ALA A 413 30.21 -2.89 4.76
C ALA A 413 31.25 -4.03 4.61
N SER A 414 30.89 -5.25 5.02
CA SER A 414 31.77 -6.42 4.96
C SER A 414 31.47 -7.34 3.77
N VAL A 415 30.32 -7.17 3.13
CA VAL A 415 29.79 -8.08 2.10
C VAL A 415 29.68 -7.36 0.77
N ASP A 416 30.08 -8.01 -0.32
CA ASP A 416 29.95 -7.44 -1.67
C ASP A 416 28.62 -7.78 -2.35
N GLN A 417 28.00 -8.89 -1.94
CA GLN A 417 26.83 -9.47 -2.59
C GLN A 417 25.87 -10.15 -1.59
N ILE A 418 24.57 -9.83 -1.70
CA ILE A 418 23.51 -10.43 -0.89
C ILE A 418 22.43 -11.01 -1.81
N LEU A 419 21.87 -12.15 -1.44
CA LEU A 419 20.63 -12.67 -2.00
C LEU A 419 19.57 -12.71 -0.89
N ILE A 420 18.46 -12.01 -1.06
CA ILE A 420 17.27 -12.15 -0.21
C ILE A 420 16.28 -13.03 -0.95
N ASP A 421 16.03 -14.26 -0.48
CA ASP A 421 15.12 -15.21 -1.12
C ASP A 421 13.87 -15.42 -0.27
N ARG A 422 12.76 -14.80 -0.70
CA ARG A 422 11.40 -14.97 -0.14
C ARG A 422 11.29 -14.77 1.38
N LEU A 423 12.22 -14.01 1.96
CA LEU A 423 12.23 -13.70 3.39
C LEU A 423 11.25 -12.57 3.72
N LEU A 424 11.15 -11.54 2.87
CA LEU A 424 10.42 -10.30 3.17
C LEU A 424 8.90 -10.53 3.32
N GLU A 425 8.35 -11.51 2.62
CA GLU A 425 6.93 -11.89 2.62
C GLU A 425 6.47 -12.47 3.95
N ARG A 426 7.42 -13.07 4.68
CA ARG A 426 7.13 -13.83 5.91
C ARG A 426 7.76 -13.22 7.15
N TYR A 427 8.85 -12.47 7.00
CA TYR A 427 9.53 -11.86 8.13
C TYR A 427 8.67 -10.73 8.72
N PRO A 428 8.39 -10.69 10.04
CA PRO A 428 7.42 -9.74 10.61
C PRO A 428 7.70 -8.26 10.33
N ASN A 429 8.97 -7.86 10.24
CA ASN A 429 9.40 -6.49 9.96
C ASN A 429 10.44 -6.46 8.82
N PRO A 430 10.01 -6.52 7.54
CA PRO A 430 10.92 -6.62 6.40
C PRO A 430 11.79 -5.37 6.23
N THR A 431 11.33 -4.20 6.72
CA THR A 431 12.12 -2.96 6.76
C THR A 431 13.44 -3.14 7.49
N VAL A 432 13.44 -3.85 8.63
CA VAL A 432 14.68 -4.09 9.40
C VAL A 432 15.65 -4.98 8.63
N ILE A 433 15.15 -6.03 7.96
CA ILE A 433 16.00 -6.90 7.13
C ILE A 433 16.64 -6.12 5.98
N LEU A 434 15.89 -5.22 5.35
CA LEU A 434 16.42 -4.38 4.28
C LEU A 434 17.48 -3.38 4.79
N LYS A 435 17.26 -2.77 5.96
CA LYS A 435 18.25 -1.91 6.62
C LYS A 435 19.52 -2.68 6.99
N GLU A 436 19.40 -3.87 7.54
CA GLU A 436 20.52 -4.74 7.90
C GLU A 436 21.28 -5.23 6.66
N ALA A 437 20.56 -5.60 5.59
CA ALA A 437 21.17 -5.92 4.31
C ALA A 437 21.95 -4.73 3.74
N ALA A 438 21.39 -3.51 3.81
CA ALA A 438 22.09 -2.29 3.40
C ALA A 438 23.33 -2.02 4.28
N ARG A 439 23.24 -2.22 5.61
CA ARG A 439 24.34 -2.01 6.57
C ARG A 439 25.55 -2.88 6.24
N ILE A 440 25.35 -4.19 6.04
CA ILE A 440 26.44 -5.14 5.82
C ILE A 440 26.99 -5.10 4.39
N LEU A 441 26.20 -4.65 3.41
CA LEU A 441 26.60 -4.53 2.02
C LEU A 441 27.58 -3.38 1.83
N LYS A 442 28.70 -3.55 1.13
CA LYS A 442 29.65 -2.47 0.83
C LYS A 442 29.04 -1.41 -0.08
N PRO A 443 29.49 -0.14 0.01
CA PRO A 443 29.24 0.84 -1.05
C PRO A 443 29.63 0.27 -2.42
N GLY A 444 28.77 0.43 -3.42
CA GLY A 444 28.93 -0.16 -4.75
C GLY A 444 28.61 -1.65 -4.86
N GLY A 445 28.44 -2.37 -3.74
CA GLY A 445 27.96 -3.76 -3.71
C GLY A 445 26.51 -3.88 -4.18
N PHE A 446 26.05 -5.11 -4.41
CA PHE A 446 24.69 -5.38 -4.88
C PHE A 446 23.95 -6.40 -4.02
N MET A 447 22.63 -6.32 -4.02
CA MET A 447 21.76 -7.37 -3.53
C MET A 447 20.73 -7.75 -4.58
N VAL A 448 20.37 -9.03 -4.61
CA VAL A 448 19.27 -9.56 -5.39
C VAL A 448 18.13 -9.86 -4.43
N VAL A 449 16.96 -9.25 -4.63
CA VAL A 449 15.75 -9.53 -3.84
C VAL A 449 14.81 -10.35 -4.71
N ILE A 450 14.60 -11.60 -4.31
CA ILE A 450 13.64 -12.51 -4.93
C ILE A 450 12.39 -12.52 -4.08
N SER A 451 11.25 -12.25 -4.71
CA SER A 451 9.96 -12.33 -4.06
C SER A 451 8.96 -13.09 -4.92
N ASP A 452 8.15 -13.93 -4.29
CA ASP A 452 7.13 -14.71 -4.98
C ASP A 452 6.15 -13.78 -5.69
N ARG A 453 6.02 -13.95 -7.01
CA ARG A 453 4.98 -13.28 -7.79
C ARG A 453 3.72 -14.14 -7.75
N LYS A 454 3.05 -14.19 -6.60
CA LYS A 454 1.72 -14.81 -6.55
C LYS A 454 0.69 -13.86 -7.18
N PRO A 455 -0.28 -14.34 -7.96
CA PRO A 455 -1.41 -13.50 -8.34
C PRO A 455 -2.11 -13.01 -7.07
N LEU A 456 -2.56 -11.75 -7.07
CA LEU A 456 -3.36 -11.18 -5.98
C LEU A 456 -4.59 -12.02 -5.63
N SER A 457 -5.05 -12.87 -6.56
CA SER A 457 -6.22 -13.71 -6.41
C SER A 457 -5.86 -15.11 -5.92
N THR A 458 -5.90 -15.31 -4.61
CA THR A 458 -6.34 -16.58 -4.02
C THR A 458 -7.88 -16.67 -3.97
N ASN A 459 -8.62 -15.68 -4.50
CA ASN A 459 -10.06 -15.48 -4.31
C ASN A 459 -10.47 -15.44 -2.81
N GLU A 460 -9.49 -15.23 -1.92
CA GLU A 460 -9.73 -15.13 -0.49
C GLU A 460 -10.34 -13.75 -0.20
N ASP A 461 -11.46 -13.74 0.50
CA ASP A 461 -12.12 -12.51 0.96
C ASP A 461 -11.30 -11.92 2.12
N PRO A 462 -10.69 -10.73 1.98
CA PRO A 462 -9.90 -10.10 3.05
C PRO A 462 -10.75 -9.69 4.27
N SER A 463 -12.07 -9.68 4.14
CA SER A 463 -13.00 -9.48 5.26
C SER A 463 -13.36 -10.78 5.99
N ASP A 464 -12.87 -11.93 5.53
CA ASP A 464 -12.89 -13.17 6.30
C ASP A 464 -11.82 -13.12 7.41
N PRO A 465 -12.15 -13.46 8.68
CA PRO A 465 -11.20 -13.39 9.77
C PRO A 465 -9.91 -14.18 9.56
N ALA A 466 -9.96 -15.37 8.95
CA ALA A 466 -8.76 -16.19 8.73
C ALA A 466 -7.85 -15.57 7.66
N THR A 467 -8.44 -15.10 6.56
CA THR A 467 -7.73 -14.37 5.52
C THR A 467 -7.12 -13.08 6.07
N PHE A 468 -7.88 -12.31 6.85
CA PHE A 468 -7.41 -11.07 7.45
C PHE A 468 -6.19 -11.31 8.33
N VAL A 469 -6.24 -12.31 9.21
CA VAL A 469 -5.09 -12.68 10.06
C VAL A 469 -3.88 -13.00 9.17
N LYS A 470 -4.04 -13.84 8.14
CA LYS A 470 -2.96 -14.19 7.20
C LYS A 470 -2.35 -12.93 6.57
N LEU A 471 -3.16 -12.06 5.97
CA LEU A 471 -2.70 -10.81 5.35
C LEU A 471 -1.88 -9.95 6.30
N MET A 472 -2.26 -9.90 7.57
CA MET A 472 -1.58 -9.07 8.57
C MET A 472 -0.33 -9.77 9.14
N THR A 473 -0.28 -11.10 9.23
CA THR A 473 0.76 -11.81 9.97
C THR A 473 1.77 -12.59 9.13
N THR A 474 1.34 -13.27 8.06
CA THR A 474 2.16 -14.28 7.36
C THR A 474 1.76 -14.48 5.91
N GLU A 475 2.73 -14.85 5.06
CA GLU A 475 2.49 -15.14 3.64
C GLU A 475 1.94 -13.93 2.88
N ARG A 476 2.54 -12.76 3.14
CA ARG A 476 2.20 -11.54 2.44
C ARG A 476 2.67 -11.62 0.99
N HIS A 477 1.98 -10.91 0.12
CA HIS A 477 2.39 -10.72 -1.26
C HIS A 477 2.73 -9.26 -1.47
N PHE A 478 3.72 -9.01 -2.32
CA PHE A 478 4.03 -7.67 -2.77
C PHE A 478 3.54 -7.52 -4.20
N LEU A 479 2.89 -6.40 -4.49
CA LEU A 479 2.89 -5.89 -5.85
C LEU A 479 4.31 -5.45 -6.22
N TRP A 480 4.63 -5.52 -7.51
CA TRP A 480 5.92 -5.06 -8.02
C TRP A 480 6.26 -3.64 -7.52
N LEU A 481 5.32 -2.70 -7.64
CA LEU A 481 5.55 -1.32 -7.22
C LEU A 481 5.67 -1.17 -5.69
N GLU A 482 4.95 -1.99 -4.92
CA GLU A 482 5.05 -1.99 -3.45
C GLU A 482 6.44 -2.47 -3.00
N LEU A 483 6.94 -3.56 -3.57
CA LEU A 483 8.28 -4.07 -3.25
C LEU A 483 9.37 -3.06 -3.63
N VAL A 484 9.25 -2.44 -4.82
CA VAL A 484 10.17 -1.40 -5.26
C VAL A 484 10.18 -0.20 -4.29
N ASN A 485 9.01 0.26 -3.87
CA ASN A 485 8.88 1.37 -2.94
C ASN A 485 9.43 1.01 -1.56
N LEU A 486 9.14 -0.20 -1.06
CA LEU A 486 9.65 -0.70 0.22
C LEU A 486 11.18 -0.73 0.23
N VAL A 487 11.80 -1.31 -0.79
CA VAL A 487 13.27 -1.41 -0.91
C VAL A 487 13.91 -0.03 -0.97
N LYS A 488 13.39 0.87 -1.81
CA LYS A 488 13.92 2.24 -1.93
C LYS A 488 13.79 3.04 -0.65
N ALA A 489 12.62 2.97 0.00
CA ALA A 489 12.36 3.70 1.23
C ALA A 489 13.18 3.15 2.40
N ALA A 490 13.32 1.83 2.54
CA ALA A 490 14.15 1.22 3.58
C ALA A 490 15.64 1.54 3.42
N GLY A 491 16.11 1.72 2.18
CA GLY A 491 17.48 2.13 1.87
C GLY A 491 17.79 3.59 2.18
N ASN A 492 16.79 4.45 2.44
CA ASN A 492 16.97 5.87 2.76
C ASN A 492 17.90 6.64 1.80
N GLY A 493 17.84 6.33 0.50
CA GLY A 493 18.71 6.92 -0.53
C GLY A 493 20.03 6.18 -0.78
N ASP A 494 20.38 5.19 0.04
CA ASP A 494 21.58 4.36 -0.15
C ASP A 494 21.35 3.20 -1.12
N LEU A 495 20.10 2.84 -1.41
CA LEU A 495 19.76 1.71 -2.29
C LEU A 495 19.21 2.18 -3.63
N ASP A 496 20.05 2.09 -4.66
CA ASP A 496 19.71 2.37 -6.04
C ASP A 496 19.16 1.10 -6.72
N LEU A 497 17.88 1.11 -7.10
CA LEU A 497 17.26 -0.03 -7.78
C LEU A 497 17.65 -0.09 -9.26
N ALA A 498 18.13 -1.25 -9.72
CA ALA A 498 18.68 -1.48 -11.04
C ALA A 498 17.86 -2.41 -11.96
N ILE A 499 16.52 -2.52 -11.77
CA ILE A 499 15.51 -3.20 -12.63
C ILE A 499 14.96 -4.51 -12.02
N ASP A 500 13.66 -4.76 -12.23
CA ASP A 500 13.03 -6.09 -12.17
C ASP A 500 13.23 -6.80 -13.52
N ILE A 501 14.08 -7.82 -13.55
CA ILE A 501 14.46 -8.51 -14.81
C ILE A 501 13.33 -9.36 -15.41
N PHE A 502 12.27 -9.61 -14.65
CA PHE A 502 11.09 -10.36 -15.11
C PHE A 502 9.80 -9.53 -15.04
N LYS A 503 9.89 -8.19 -15.08
CA LYS A 503 8.72 -7.30 -14.99
C LYS A 503 7.60 -7.64 -15.99
N ASP A 504 7.97 -8.14 -17.17
CA ASP A 504 7.08 -8.45 -18.28
C ASP A 504 6.62 -9.93 -18.32
N ASP A 505 7.19 -10.81 -17.48
CA ASP A 505 6.80 -12.22 -17.37
C ASP A 505 6.17 -12.49 -16.00
N LEU A 506 4.86 -12.31 -15.93
CA LEU A 506 4.09 -12.47 -14.69
C LEU A 506 4.03 -13.92 -14.18
N SER A 507 4.52 -14.90 -14.93
CA SER A 507 4.60 -16.30 -14.48
C SER A 507 5.81 -16.58 -13.58
N ARG A 508 6.75 -15.63 -13.51
CA ARG A 508 8.01 -15.75 -12.76
C ARG A 508 8.00 -14.89 -11.51
N ASP A 509 8.81 -15.31 -10.53
CA ASP A 509 9.09 -14.51 -9.34
C ASP A 509 9.62 -13.13 -9.72
N MET A 510 9.35 -12.14 -8.87
CA MET A 510 9.98 -10.83 -8.97
C MET A 510 11.45 -10.97 -8.60
N VAL A 511 12.34 -10.42 -9.43
CA VAL A 511 13.78 -10.45 -9.17
C VAL A 511 14.31 -9.03 -9.32
N LEU A 512 14.47 -8.36 -8.17
CA LEU A 512 14.98 -7.00 -8.09
C LEU A 512 16.49 -7.03 -7.89
N ILE A 513 17.22 -6.34 -8.77
CA ILE A 513 18.65 -6.08 -8.58
C ILE A 513 18.77 -4.70 -7.94
N VAL A 514 19.44 -4.62 -6.81
CA VAL A 514 19.61 -3.38 -6.03
C VAL A 514 21.10 -3.16 -5.82
N ARG A 515 21.57 -1.94 -6.02
CA ARG A 515 22.96 -1.55 -5.78
C ARG A 515 23.02 -0.59 -4.60
N ARG A 516 23.98 -0.76 -3.70
CA ARG A 516 24.28 0.25 -2.69
C ARG A 516 25.03 1.40 -3.34
N SER A 517 24.61 2.63 -3.07
CA SER A 517 25.27 3.84 -3.56
C SER A 517 26.75 3.85 -3.14
N GLU A 518 27.59 4.46 -3.97
CA GLU A 518 29.02 4.64 -3.66
C GLU A 518 29.29 5.87 -2.78
N LYS A 519 28.26 6.67 -2.52
CA LYS A 519 28.35 7.94 -1.78
C LYS A 519 28.52 7.76 -0.28
#